data_AF-A0AAU7RD60-F1
#
_entry.id   AF-A0AAU7RD60-F1
#
_cell.length_a   1.000
_cell.length_b   1.000
_cell.length_c   1.000
_cell.angle_alpha   90.00
_cell.angle_beta   90.00
_cell.angle_gamma   90.00
#
_symmetry.space_group_name_H-M   'P 1'
#
loop_
_entity.id
_entity.type
_entity.pdbx_description
1 polymer ?
#
loop_
_entity_poly.entity_id
_entity_poly.type
_entity_poly.pdbx_seq_one_letter_code
_entity_poly.pdbx_strand_id
1 'polypeptide(L)'
;MRQLQGLPELIVTLGRRRLTTAETAAIVSVNVLSSLARPAQCLISWRPGPGRTAAARGGVDPAPGDALRVELGGQRTALFAGEVTVVEYGYGADLGQEIRIRAYDALHRLRKRQYTRLHEDTDLATLAKTLCEGTGLSVVGGNERLGHVYQCARTDLSLLVEQSARVGAYPVAHDGNLKLVGLDGEGEPLELTLGSTLHSAEIEVSQEPAYAGATTHGWRAEDASLHQAETSTSDSKAHVTADPGLASVGAGGDVIRDNELFDSPALAAGLAQAELDARIAGQVSGVFIAEGNPKLRAGGRVRITGVSASVEGTYLIASAAHRLDGTGYETTLTTRPSSPVPERRPDVFTLGAIADTNDPEARARVRVRLPAYPDLETLWAPVLMAAAGPGKGMVAPPAPGDHVLVLLPASDPAQAIVLGGLYGAEQPPDHHVNTPRESRYTFRSADGQQIMLDGGARTVSFTDGHGSSVHLGPDELRISAATDLVLEAPGRAMKIRAKSVDFEEA
;
A
#
# COMPACT_ATOMS: atom_id res chain seq x y z
N MET A 1 -16.37 50.72 0.54
CA MET A 1 -15.04 50.93 1.16
C MET A 1 -14.83 49.82 2.18
N ARG A 2 -13.94 48.86 1.91
CA ARG A 2 -13.65 47.73 2.80
C ARG A 2 -12.94 48.24 4.06
N GLN A 3 -13.44 47.92 5.25
CA GLN A 3 -12.61 47.94 6.46
C GLN A 3 -11.53 46.87 6.25
N LEU A 4 -10.29 47.30 6.06
CA LEU A 4 -9.13 46.42 6.19
C LEU A 4 -9.14 45.88 7.62
N GLN A 5 -9.59 44.64 7.82
CA GLN A 5 -9.27 43.95 9.06
C GLN A 5 -7.74 43.91 9.14
N GLY A 6 -7.20 44.44 10.24
CA GLY A 6 -5.76 44.38 10.49
C GLY A 6 -5.29 42.92 10.53
N LEU A 7 -4.02 42.70 10.22
CA LEU A 7 -3.39 41.39 10.38
C LEU A 7 -3.64 40.87 11.80
N PRO A 8 -4.10 39.61 11.96
CA PRO A 8 -4.27 39.02 13.29
C PRO A 8 -2.92 39.00 14.02
N GLU A 9 -2.96 39.12 15.36
CA GLU A 9 -1.75 39.02 16.17
C GLU A 9 -1.12 37.63 15.95
N LEU A 10 0.07 37.59 15.37
CA LEU A 10 0.76 36.34 15.07
C LEU A 10 1.60 35.92 16.29
N ILE A 11 1.43 34.69 16.75
CA ILE A 11 2.20 34.11 17.85
C ILE A 11 3.00 32.94 17.29
N VAL A 12 4.31 33.13 17.17
CA VAL A 12 5.22 32.08 16.71
C VAL A 12 6.08 31.60 17.87
N THR A 13 6.08 30.29 18.08
CA THR A 13 6.99 29.61 19.00
C THR A 13 7.92 28.73 18.20
N LEU A 14 9.22 28.95 18.35
CA LEU A 14 10.29 28.21 17.68
C LEU A 14 11.21 27.57 18.71
N GLY A 15 11.46 26.27 18.56
CA GLY A 15 12.12 25.45 19.57
C GLY A 15 11.32 25.48 20.87
N ARG A 16 11.88 26.09 21.91
CA ARG A 16 11.22 26.30 23.21
C ARG A 16 10.94 27.78 23.50
N ARG A 17 11.16 28.66 22.53
CA ARG A 17 11.12 30.10 22.70
C ARG A 17 9.99 30.71 21.89
N ARG A 18 9.12 31.45 22.58
CA ARG A 18 8.17 32.35 21.92
C ARG A 18 8.93 33.55 21.34
N LEU A 19 8.70 33.86 20.07
CA LEU A 19 9.29 35.02 19.43
C LEU A 19 8.75 36.31 20.07
N THR A 20 9.63 37.31 20.18
CA THR A 20 9.26 38.65 20.64
C THR A 20 8.41 39.37 19.59
N THR A 21 7.66 40.40 20.00
CA THR A 21 6.83 41.19 19.07
C THR A 21 7.65 41.79 17.92
N ALA A 22 8.91 42.20 18.18
CA ALA A 22 9.81 42.72 17.14
C ALA A 22 10.24 41.65 16.14
N GLU A 23 10.53 40.42 16.60
CA GLU A 23 10.89 39.30 15.73
C GLU A 23 9.71 38.81 14.91
N THR A 24 8.50 38.77 15.50
CA THR A 24 7.27 38.46 14.77
C THR A 24 6.97 39.54 13.71
N ALA A 25 7.19 40.81 14.03
CA ALA A 25 7.00 41.92 13.08
C ALA A 25 7.98 41.87 11.89
N ALA A 26 9.11 41.15 12.02
CA ALA A 26 10.07 40.94 10.93
C ALA A 26 9.67 39.80 9.97
N ILE A 27 8.57 39.08 10.26
CA ILE A 27 8.00 38.07 9.36
C ILE A 27 7.39 38.76 8.15
N VAL A 28 7.84 38.37 6.96
CA VAL A 28 7.33 38.86 5.68
C VAL A 28 6.08 38.07 5.27
N SER A 29 6.13 36.75 5.44
CA SER A 29 5.00 35.88 5.10
C SER A 29 5.01 34.58 5.89
N VAL A 30 3.81 34.06 6.13
CA VAL A 30 3.53 32.71 6.63
C VAL A 30 2.60 32.04 5.64
N ASN A 31 3.02 30.90 5.10
CA ASN A 31 2.19 30.06 4.24
C ASN A 31 2.03 28.69 4.88
N VAL A 32 0.80 28.24 5.12
CA VAL A 32 0.51 26.91 5.66
C VAL A 32 -0.38 26.14 4.70
N LEU A 33 0.14 25.05 4.15
CA LEU A 33 -0.59 24.15 3.25
C LEU A 33 -0.92 22.86 3.99
N SER A 34 -2.20 22.52 4.04
CA SER A 34 -2.70 21.21 4.47
C SER A 34 -3.45 20.55 3.32
N SER A 35 -3.32 19.24 3.14
CA SER A 35 -4.04 18.48 2.12
C SER A 35 -4.30 17.06 2.61
N LEU A 36 -5.37 16.45 2.10
CA LEU A 36 -5.64 15.03 2.30
C LEU A 36 -4.44 14.18 1.90
N ALA A 37 -4.15 13.16 2.72
CA ALA A 37 -3.11 12.16 2.49
C ALA A 37 -1.67 12.72 2.35
N ARG A 38 -1.42 13.95 2.81
CA ARG A 38 -0.09 14.59 2.74
C ARG A 38 0.25 15.30 4.06
N PRO A 39 1.52 15.22 4.52
CA PRO A 39 2.01 16.06 5.60
C PRO A 39 1.77 17.54 5.32
N ALA A 40 1.16 18.24 6.27
CA ALA A 40 1.00 19.68 6.23
C ALA A 40 2.37 20.35 6.24
N GLN A 41 2.50 21.43 5.48
CA GLN A 41 3.73 22.22 5.34
C GLN A 41 3.49 23.64 5.84
N CYS A 42 4.45 24.19 6.57
CA CYS A 42 4.52 25.60 6.90
C CYS A 42 5.81 26.21 6.33
N LEU A 43 5.68 27.32 5.61
CA LEU A 43 6.78 28.14 5.12
C LEU A 43 6.69 29.50 5.81
N ILE A 44 7.75 29.91 6.52
CA ILE A 44 7.86 31.25 7.10
C ILE A 44 9.07 31.94 6.50
N SER A 45 8.91 33.19 6.06
CA SER A 45 9.99 34.06 5.62
C SER A 45 10.17 35.24 6.57
N TRP A 46 11.42 35.51 6.97
CA TRP A 46 11.82 36.68 7.73
C TRP A 46 12.75 37.56 6.90
N ARG A 47 12.63 38.87 7.12
CA ARG A 47 13.68 39.84 6.77
C ARG A 47 14.18 40.48 8.05
N PRO A 48 15.29 39.98 8.63
CA PRO A 48 15.92 40.61 9.77
C PRO A 48 16.26 42.09 9.46
N GLY A 49 16.26 42.94 10.49
CA GLY A 49 16.65 44.33 10.35
C GLY A 49 18.09 44.51 9.83
N PRO A 50 18.46 45.73 9.39
CA PRO A 50 19.79 46.00 8.86
C PRO A 50 20.89 45.70 9.90
N GLY A 51 21.94 44.97 9.49
CA GLY A 51 23.08 44.63 10.36
C GLY A 51 24.08 43.69 9.68
N ARG A 52 25.36 43.73 10.07
CA ARG A 52 26.44 42.92 9.45
C ARG A 52 26.68 41.56 10.12
N THR A 53 26.23 41.35 11.36
CA THR A 53 26.42 40.10 12.13
C THR A 53 25.09 39.61 12.71
N ALA A 54 24.93 38.30 12.94
CA ALA A 54 23.71 37.72 13.54
C ALA A 54 23.36 38.36 14.91
N ALA A 55 24.38 38.62 15.74
CA ALA A 55 24.23 39.30 17.03
C ALA A 55 23.85 40.79 16.90
N ALA A 56 24.29 41.49 15.84
CA ALA A 56 23.95 42.89 15.61
C ALA A 56 22.60 43.08 14.90
N ARG A 57 22.08 42.05 14.22
CA ARG A 57 20.77 42.08 13.58
C ARG A 57 19.64 42.00 14.61
N GLY A 58 19.86 41.27 15.73
CA GLY A 58 18.76 40.81 16.59
C GLY A 58 17.85 39.87 15.79
N GLY A 59 17.62 38.64 16.24
CA GLY A 59 16.83 37.77 15.39
C GLY A 59 16.73 36.32 15.78
N VAL A 60 15.91 35.66 14.98
CA VAL A 60 15.59 34.24 15.04
C VAL A 60 16.71 33.47 14.35
N ASP A 61 17.25 32.45 15.01
CA ASP A 61 18.21 31.51 14.44
C ASP A 61 17.60 30.11 14.42
N PRO A 62 16.76 29.80 13.42
CA PRO A 62 16.12 28.49 13.33
C PRO A 62 17.12 27.41 12.93
N ALA A 63 16.98 26.23 13.52
CA ALA A 63 17.72 25.04 13.13
C ALA A 63 16.76 23.93 12.65
N PRO A 64 17.19 23.08 11.69
CA PRO A 64 16.47 21.83 11.42
C PRO A 64 16.33 20.99 12.70
N GLY A 65 15.13 20.50 12.98
CA GLY A 65 14.76 19.78 14.20
C GLY A 65 14.05 20.66 15.25
N ASP A 66 14.05 21.99 15.10
CA ASP A 66 13.31 22.85 16.02
C ASP A 66 11.79 22.61 15.92
N ALA A 67 11.12 22.54 17.05
CA ALA A 67 9.66 22.54 17.10
C ALA A 67 9.13 23.90 16.63
N LEU A 68 8.14 23.91 15.73
CA LEU A 68 7.47 25.11 15.26
C LEU A 68 5.99 25.05 15.61
N ARG A 69 5.49 26.11 16.24
CA ARG A 69 4.06 26.32 16.48
C ARG A 69 3.67 27.72 16.06
N VAL A 70 2.65 27.83 15.22
CA VAL A 70 2.11 29.09 14.72
C VAL A 70 0.67 29.22 15.20
N GLU A 71 0.36 30.29 15.90
CA GLU A 71 -0.94 30.59 16.49
C GLU A 71 -1.38 32.01 16.12
N LEU A 72 -2.69 32.23 16.15
CA LEU A 72 -3.29 33.53 15.92
C LEU A 72 -3.97 34.01 17.20
N GLY A 73 -3.72 35.25 17.61
CA GLY A 73 -4.28 35.86 18.80
C GLY A 73 -5.81 35.80 18.79
N GLY A 74 -6.40 35.46 19.94
CA GLY A 74 -7.84 35.28 20.08
C GLY A 74 -8.39 33.97 19.51
N GLN A 75 -7.57 33.13 18.87
CA GLN A 75 -7.96 31.81 18.36
C GLN A 75 -7.45 30.69 19.28
N ARG A 76 -8.29 29.68 19.53
CA ARG A 76 -7.90 28.50 20.33
C ARG A 76 -7.14 27.45 19.52
N THR A 77 -7.36 27.42 18.22
CA THR A 77 -6.77 26.43 17.30
C THR A 77 -5.48 26.97 16.71
N ALA A 78 -4.42 26.18 16.77
CA ALA A 78 -3.15 26.56 16.16
C ALA A 78 -3.27 26.58 14.63
N LEU A 79 -2.61 27.54 13.99
CA LEU A 79 -2.50 27.57 12.54
C LEU A 79 -1.68 26.39 12.03
N PHE A 80 -0.59 26.08 12.73
CA PHE A 80 0.32 24.99 12.40
C PHE A 80 1.09 24.52 13.65
N ALA A 81 1.39 23.22 13.71
CA ALA A 81 2.29 22.62 14.68
C ALA A 81 3.12 21.54 13.98
N GLY A 82 4.45 21.59 14.13
CA GLY A 82 5.35 20.68 13.45
C GLY A 82 6.81 20.88 13.81
N GLU A 83 7.69 20.46 12.90
CA GLU A 83 9.14 20.48 13.04
C GLU A 83 9.76 21.16 11.83
N VAL A 84 10.76 22.03 12.06
CA VAL A 84 11.55 22.64 11.01
C VAL A 84 12.43 21.59 10.34
N THR A 85 12.29 21.41 9.02
CA THR A 85 13.09 20.43 8.27
C THR A 85 14.10 21.08 7.34
N VAL A 86 13.86 22.33 6.93
CA VAL A 86 14.76 23.10 6.08
C VAL A 86 14.88 24.52 6.60
N VAL A 87 16.11 25.04 6.60
CA VAL A 87 16.42 26.46 6.80
C VAL A 87 17.20 26.94 5.59
N GLU A 88 16.75 28.02 4.98
CA GLU A 88 17.34 28.64 3.79
C GLU A 88 17.76 30.07 4.13
N TYR A 89 18.95 30.44 3.68
CA TYR A 89 19.48 31.79 3.80
C TYR A 89 19.65 32.39 2.40
N GLY A 90 18.88 33.43 2.11
CA GLY A 90 19.00 34.24 0.90
C GLY A 90 19.73 35.54 1.18
N TYR A 91 20.52 36.00 0.22
CA TYR A 91 21.19 37.31 0.27
C TYR A 91 20.82 38.09 -1.00
N GLY A 92 20.17 39.24 -0.81
CA GLY A 92 19.80 40.14 -1.90
C GLY A 92 20.97 41.00 -2.38
N ALA A 93 20.82 41.62 -3.55
CA ALA A 93 21.79 42.58 -4.09
C ALA A 93 21.92 43.84 -3.20
N ASP A 94 20.91 44.11 -2.38
CA ASP A 94 20.91 45.14 -1.33
C ASP A 94 21.70 44.73 -0.07
N LEU A 95 22.35 43.56 -0.08
CA LEU A 95 22.99 42.90 1.06
C LEU A 95 22.02 42.55 2.19
N GLY A 96 20.71 42.63 1.93
CA GLY A 96 19.66 42.19 2.82
C GLY A 96 19.67 40.67 2.96
N GLN A 97 19.53 40.18 4.19
CA GLN A 97 19.36 38.75 4.44
C GLN A 97 17.87 38.42 4.46
N GLU A 98 17.50 37.31 3.84
CA GLU A 98 16.20 36.67 4.00
C GLU A 98 16.42 35.29 4.61
N ILE A 99 15.69 34.96 5.66
CA ILE A 99 15.69 33.63 6.26
C ILE A 99 14.35 33.00 5.92
N ARG A 100 14.36 31.80 5.33
CA ARG A 100 13.13 31.03 5.09
C ARG A 100 13.24 29.69 5.78
N ILE A 101 12.17 29.26 6.45
CA ILE A 101 12.10 27.90 6.98
C ILE A 101 10.97 27.13 6.31
N ARG A 102 11.18 25.84 6.10
CA ARG A 102 10.13 24.89 5.79
C ARG A 102 10.01 23.93 6.97
N ALA A 103 8.80 23.86 7.53
CA ALA A 103 8.43 22.94 8.58
C ALA A 103 7.32 22.01 8.09
N TYR A 104 7.26 20.82 8.66
CA TYR A 104 6.18 19.86 8.40
C TYR A 104 5.60 19.32 9.69
N ASP A 105 4.33 18.91 9.64
CA ASP A 105 3.68 18.21 10.76
C ASP A 105 4.37 16.87 11.08
N ALA A 106 3.85 16.17 12.09
CA ALA A 106 4.45 14.92 12.56
C ALA A 106 4.46 13.79 11.50
N LEU A 107 3.61 13.84 10.45
CA LEU A 107 3.58 12.83 9.39
C LEU A 107 4.84 12.85 8.52
N HIS A 108 5.62 13.94 8.52
CA HIS A 108 6.87 13.98 7.75
C HIS A 108 7.89 12.93 8.23
N ARG A 109 7.84 12.52 9.50
CA ARG A 109 8.73 11.49 10.05
C ARG A 109 8.49 10.13 9.41
N LEU A 110 7.24 9.84 9.05
CA LEU A 110 6.82 8.62 8.37
C LEU A 110 7.41 8.50 6.95
N ARG A 111 7.84 9.61 6.33
CA ARG A 111 8.50 9.59 5.01
C ARG A 111 9.90 8.99 5.04
N LYS A 112 10.55 8.99 6.21
CA LYS A 112 11.95 8.57 6.37
C LYS A 112 12.07 7.16 6.95
N ARG A 113 11.01 6.67 7.60
CA ARG A 113 10.96 5.36 8.23
C ARG A 113 10.54 4.34 7.20
N GLN A 114 11.41 3.38 6.93
CA GLN A 114 11.21 2.34 5.94
C GLN A 114 11.57 1.01 6.60
N TYR A 115 10.67 0.03 6.49
CA TYR A 115 10.85 -1.28 7.10
C TYR A 115 10.48 -2.38 6.13
N THR A 116 10.95 -3.59 6.46
CA THR A 116 10.46 -4.84 5.88
C THR A 116 9.87 -5.67 7.02
N ARG A 117 8.54 -5.77 7.08
CA ARG A 117 7.82 -6.48 8.16
C ARG A 117 6.40 -6.85 7.77
N LEU A 118 5.86 -7.85 8.46
CA LEU A 118 4.46 -8.26 8.39
C LEU A 118 3.65 -7.58 9.50
N HIS A 119 2.49 -7.05 9.15
CA HIS A 119 1.44 -6.66 10.08
C HIS A 119 0.34 -7.73 10.04
N GLU A 120 0.29 -8.58 11.06
CA GLU A 120 -0.66 -9.70 11.14
C GLU A 120 -2.06 -9.22 11.50
N ASP A 121 -3.07 -9.71 10.76
CA ASP A 121 -4.51 -9.49 10.98
C ASP A 121 -4.88 -8.15 11.62
N THR A 122 -4.64 -7.06 10.89
CA THR A 122 -4.82 -5.68 11.36
C THR A 122 -6.06 -5.03 10.75
N ASP A 123 -6.61 -4.04 11.45
CA ASP A 123 -7.46 -2.99 10.88
C ASP A 123 -6.64 -1.74 10.54
N LEU A 124 -7.26 -0.78 9.83
CA LEU A 124 -6.58 0.44 9.41
C LEU A 124 -6.14 1.30 10.61
N ALA A 125 -6.92 1.36 11.69
CA ALA A 125 -6.62 2.11 12.89
C ALA A 125 -5.39 1.56 13.62
N THR A 126 -5.30 0.23 13.75
CA THR A 126 -4.20 -0.48 14.39
C THR A 126 -2.92 -0.39 13.56
N LEU A 127 -3.03 -0.50 12.24
CA LEU A 127 -1.93 -0.23 11.32
C LEU A 127 -1.45 1.21 11.49
N ALA A 128 -2.34 2.19 11.42
CA ALA A 128 -2.01 3.61 11.56
C ALA A 128 -1.35 3.93 12.92
N LYS A 129 -1.80 3.31 14.02
CA LYS A 129 -1.18 3.44 15.35
C LYS A 129 0.26 2.93 15.33
N THR A 130 0.47 1.74 14.79
CA THR A 130 1.80 1.11 14.68
C THR A 130 2.76 1.97 13.84
N LEU A 131 2.29 2.50 12.71
CA LEU A 131 3.09 3.36 11.83
C LEU A 131 3.40 4.71 12.50
N CYS A 132 2.46 5.26 13.27
CA CYS A 132 2.61 6.54 13.97
C CYS A 132 3.33 6.47 15.32
N GLU A 133 3.90 5.32 15.71
CA GLU A 133 4.63 5.19 16.97
C GLU A 133 5.75 6.24 17.11
N GLY A 134 5.85 6.86 18.28
CA GLY A 134 6.85 7.92 18.55
C GLY A 134 6.63 9.24 17.80
N THR A 135 5.52 9.42 17.08
CA THR A 135 5.12 10.73 16.50
C THR A 135 4.34 11.59 17.50
N GLY A 136 3.73 10.97 18.51
CA GLY A 136 2.84 11.64 19.47
C GLY A 136 1.41 11.85 18.97
N LEU A 137 1.07 11.35 17.76
CA LEU A 137 -0.29 11.44 17.21
C LEU A 137 -1.20 10.35 17.80
N SER A 138 -2.43 10.74 18.13
CA SER A 138 -3.51 9.80 18.46
C SER A 138 -4.36 9.50 17.22
N VAL A 139 -4.64 8.23 16.93
CA VAL A 139 -5.39 7.84 15.72
C VAL A 139 -6.90 7.87 15.97
N VAL A 140 -7.65 8.45 15.03
CA VAL A 140 -9.12 8.55 15.04
C VAL A 140 -9.68 8.06 13.70
N GLY A 141 -10.67 7.16 13.75
CA GLY A 141 -11.25 6.48 12.58
C GLY A 141 -10.48 5.21 12.17
N GLY A 142 -10.89 4.57 11.06
CA GLY A 142 -10.15 3.47 10.44
C GLY A 142 -10.52 2.06 10.93
N ASN A 143 -11.80 1.74 11.13
CA ASN A 143 -12.19 0.43 11.69
C ASN A 143 -12.24 -0.70 10.63
N GLU A 144 -11.85 -0.42 9.39
CA GLU A 144 -11.89 -1.36 8.29
C GLU A 144 -10.80 -2.42 8.47
N ARG A 145 -11.20 -3.69 8.46
CA ARG A 145 -10.27 -4.82 8.60
C ARG A 145 -9.49 -5.01 7.30
N LEU A 146 -8.17 -4.92 7.39
CA LEU A 146 -7.25 -5.07 6.26
C LEU A 146 -6.74 -6.50 6.12
N GLY A 147 -6.77 -7.30 7.19
CA GLY A 147 -6.17 -8.63 7.20
C GLY A 147 -4.66 -8.54 7.32
N HIS A 148 -3.92 -9.31 6.53
CA HIS A 148 -2.46 -9.32 6.59
C HIS A 148 -1.89 -8.26 5.66
N VAL A 149 -1.06 -7.35 6.20
CA VAL A 149 -0.47 -6.26 5.41
C VAL A 149 1.04 -6.35 5.46
N TYR A 150 1.65 -6.45 4.28
CA TYR A 150 3.10 -6.48 4.17
C TYR A 150 3.71 -5.11 3.89
N GLN A 151 4.67 -4.70 4.71
CA GLN A 151 5.52 -3.55 4.43
C GLN A 151 6.82 -4.07 3.78
N CYS A 152 7.00 -3.91 2.47
CA CYS A 152 8.20 -4.35 1.75
C CYS A 152 9.04 -3.15 1.32
N ALA A 153 10.06 -2.77 2.10
CA ALA A 153 10.87 -1.59 1.83
C ALA A 153 10.00 -0.37 1.45
N ARG A 154 8.87 -0.18 2.15
CA ARG A 154 7.97 0.96 1.96
C ARG A 154 8.11 1.91 3.13
N THR A 155 7.97 3.20 2.85
CA THR A 155 7.89 4.17 3.94
C THR A 155 6.60 3.99 4.71
N ASP A 156 6.62 4.25 6.02
CA ASP A 156 5.40 4.19 6.84
C ASP A 156 4.29 5.08 6.24
N LEU A 157 4.65 6.25 5.70
CA LEU A 157 3.68 7.16 5.08
C LEU A 157 3.05 6.56 3.83
N SER A 158 3.88 5.99 2.94
CA SER A 158 3.38 5.39 1.69
C SER A 158 2.44 4.22 1.97
N LEU A 159 2.76 3.40 2.97
CA LEU A 159 1.90 2.29 3.36
C LEU A 159 0.58 2.79 3.93
N LEU A 160 0.62 3.77 4.84
CA LEU A 160 -0.57 4.37 5.44
C LEU A 160 -1.48 4.95 4.37
N VAL A 161 -0.94 5.79 3.47
CA VAL A 161 -1.72 6.43 2.40
C VAL A 161 -2.33 5.39 1.45
N GLU A 162 -1.57 4.36 1.06
CA GLU A 162 -2.06 3.32 0.16
C GLU A 162 -3.20 2.51 0.78
N GLN A 163 -3.04 2.07 2.03
CA GLN A 163 -4.06 1.27 2.71
C GLN A 163 -5.30 2.10 3.06
N SER A 164 -5.14 3.37 3.46
CA SER A 164 -6.27 4.26 3.65
C SER A 164 -7.05 4.49 2.35
N ALA A 165 -6.35 4.78 1.25
CA ALA A 165 -7.00 5.05 -0.04
C ALA A 165 -7.77 3.84 -0.59
N ARG A 166 -7.30 2.60 -0.33
CA ARG A 166 -8.01 1.37 -0.71
C ARG A 166 -9.35 1.17 0.01
N VAL A 167 -9.59 1.87 1.11
CA VAL A 167 -10.85 1.84 1.86
C VAL A 167 -11.57 3.20 1.89
N GLY A 168 -11.19 4.13 1.01
CA GLY A 168 -11.84 5.44 0.89
C GLY A 168 -11.49 6.43 2.00
N ALA A 169 -10.45 6.15 2.79
CA ALA A 169 -9.98 7.01 3.86
C ALA A 169 -8.74 7.82 3.45
N TYR A 170 -8.59 9.01 4.06
CA TYR A 170 -7.50 9.93 3.79
C TYR A 170 -6.86 10.39 5.11
N PRO A 171 -5.57 10.12 5.34
CA PRO A 171 -4.90 10.53 6.58
C PRO A 171 -4.67 12.05 6.60
N VAL A 172 -5.07 12.71 7.69
CA VAL A 172 -4.84 14.14 7.97
C VAL A 172 -4.37 14.29 9.41
N ALA A 173 -3.24 14.99 9.62
CA ALA A 173 -2.75 15.29 10.95
C ALA A 173 -3.09 16.71 11.39
N HIS A 174 -3.79 16.84 12.52
CA HIS A 174 -4.07 18.12 13.15
C HIS A 174 -4.41 17.94 14.64
N ASP A 175 -4.12 18.95 15.47
CA ASP A 175 -4.42 18.96 16.91
C ASP A 175 -3.92 17.72 17.68
N GLY A 176 -2.76 17.19 17.31
CA GLY A 176 -2.18 15.99 17.94
C GLY A 176 -2.89 14.69 17.57
N ASN A 177 -3.80 14.71 16.59
CA ASN A 177 -4.49 13.53 16.08
C ASN A 177 -4.08 13.25 14.63
N LEU A 178 -4.03 11.97 14.29
CA LEU A 178 -4.13 11.47 12.92
C LEU A 178 -5.58 11.06 12.69
N LYS A 179 -6.30 11.82 11.87
CA LYS A 179 -7.67 11.49 11.46
C LYS A 179 -7.65 10.77 10.13
N LEU A 180 -8.44 9.70 10.02
CA LEU A 180 -8.68 8.95 8.79
C LEU A 180 -10.06 9.36 8.28
N VAL A 181 -10.10 10.36 7.40
CA VAL A 181 -11.35 11.01 6.96
C VAL A 181 -11.83 10.46 5.62
N GLY A 182 -13.14 10.35 5.43
CA GLY A 182 -13.75 10.10 4.11
C GLY A 182 -13.85 11.37 3.26
N LEU A 183 -14.42 11.22 2.06
CA LEU A 183 -14.68 12.35 1.15
C LEU A 183 -16.01 13.07 1.42
N ASP A 184 -16.84 12.52 2.31
CA ASP A 184 -18.01 13.18 2.91
C ASP A 184 -17.60 14.35 3.85
N GLY A 185 -16.40 14.24 4.43
CA GLY A 185 -15.79 15.25 5.29
C GLY A 185 -16.34 15.32 6.71
N GLU A 186 -15.54 15.87 7.63
CA GLU A 186 -15.88 15.93 9.05
C GLU A 186 -16.29 17.34 9.53
N GLY A 187 -17.06 17.37 10.63
CA GLY A 187 -17.35 18.58 11.40
C GLY A 187 -18.42 19.49 10.77
N GLU A 188 -18.93 20.44 11.53
CA GLU A 188 -19.96 21.37 11.04
C GLU A 188 -19.44 22.23 9.87
N PRO A 189 -20.19 22.34 8.75
CA PRO A 189 -19.77 23.16 7.62
C PRO A 189 -19.58 24.62 8.00
N LEU A 190 -18.43 25.19 7.65
CA LEU A 190 -18.18 26.62 7.83
C LEU A 190 -18.83 27.42 6.69
N GLU A 191 -19.69 28.38 7.06
CA GLU A 191 -20.40 29.23 6.11
C GLU A 191 -19.48 30.28 5.47
N LEU A 192 -19.42 30.28 4.14
CA LEU A 192 -18.65 31.20 3.32
C LEU A 192 -19.56 31.85 2.28
N THR A 193 -19.76 33.16 2.38
CA THR A 193 -20.68 33.92 1.51
C THR A 193 -19.91 34.81 0.54
N LEU A 194 -20.16 34.65 -0.76
CA LEU A 194 -19.50 35.42 -1.82
C LEU A 194 -19.72 36.93 -1.62
N GLY A 195 -18.64 37.71 -1.64
CA GLY A 195 -18.65 39.15 -1.41
C GLY A 195 -18.63 39.56 0.06
N SER A 196 -18.77 38.61 0.99
CA SER A 196 -18.56 38.79 2.43
C SER A 196 -17.30 38.03 2.87
N THR A 197 -17.44 36.84 3.45
CA THR A 197 -16.33 35.99 3.92
C THR A 197 -15.63 35.22 2.80
N LEU A 198 -16.23 35.15 1.61
CA LEU A 198 -15.65 34.53 0.42
C LEU A 198 -15.32 35.60 -0.63
N HIS A 199 -14.05 35.70 -1.01
CA HIS A 199 -13.53 36.70 -1.93
C HIS A 199 -13.65 36.29 -3.39
N SER A 200 -13.35 35.02 -3.71
CA SER A 200 -13.52 34.47 -5.05
C SER A 200 -13.96 33.01 -4.99
N ALA A 201 -14.67 32.59 -6.03
CA ALA A 201 -15.10 31.22 -6.22
C ALA A 201 -14.99 30.84 -7.69
N GLU A 202 -14.20 29.82 -7.98
CA GLU A 202 -14.15 29.14 -9.27
C GLU A 202 -14.74 27.75 -9.05
N ILE A 203 -15.82 27.41 -9.75
CA ILE A 203 -16.52 26.13 -9.60
C ILE A 203 -16.58 25.47 -10.97
N GLU A 204 -16.12 24.23 -11.02
CA GLU A 204 -16.12 23.37 -12.19
C GLU A 204 -17.15 22.26 -12.00
N VAL A 205 -18.06 22.12 -12.97
CA VAL A 205 -18.94 20.96 -13.13
C VAL A 205 -18.41 20.17 -14.33
N SER A 206 -17.92 18.97 -14.08
CA SER A 206 -17.18 18.16 -15.06
C SER A 206 -17.77 16.76 -15.20
N GLN A 207 -17.81 16.31 -16.45
CA GLN A 207 -18.15 14.93 -16.81
C GLN A 207 -16.90 14.07 -17.02
N GLU A 208 -15.70 14.65 -17.03
CA GLU A 208 -14.45 13.92 -17.27
C GLU A 208 -14.22 12.78 -16.26
N PRO A 209 -14.38 12.98 -14.94
CA PRO A 209 -14.13 11.92 -13.98
C PRO A 209 -15.29 10.92 -13.87
N ALA A 210 -16.31 11.02 -14.72
CA ALA A 210 -17.64 10.52 -14.41
C ALA A 210 -17.86 9.07 -14.93
N TYR A 211 -18.13 8.16 -13.99
CA TYR A 211 -18.50 6.76 -14.23
C TYR A 211 -19.88 6.49 -13.62
N ALA A 212 -20.65 5.52 -14.16
CA ALA A 212 -21.96 5.17 -13.59
C ALA A 212 -21.86 4.31 -12.32
N GLY A 213 -20.75 3.60 -12.18
CA GLY A 213 -20.47 2.75 -11.04
C GLY A 213 -19.00 2.34 -11.00
N ALA A 214 -18.67 1.49 -10.04
CA ALA A 214 -17.37 0.88 -9.89
C ALA A 214 -17.53 -0.61 -9.60
N THR A 215 -16.69 -1.41 -10.25
CA THR A 215 -16.71 -2.86 -10.17
C THR A 215 -15.32 -3.37 -9.88
N THR A 216 -15.22 -4.25 -8.89
CA THR A 216 -13.97 -4.90 -8.50
C THR A 216 -14.12 -6.41 -8.60
N HIS A 217 -13.11 -7.06 -9.16
CA HIS A 217 -12.95 -8.51 -9.17
C HIS A 217 -11.57 -8.86 -8.66
N GLY A 218 -11.52 -9.79 -7.72
CA GLY A 218 -10.27 -10.26 -7.16
C GLY A 218 -10.42 -11.63 -6.51
N TRP A 219 -9.32 -12.14 -6.00
CA TRP A 219 -9.27 -13.47 -5.41
C TRP A 219 -8.39 -13.48 -4.17
N ARG A 220 -8.60 -14.48 -3.32
CA ARG A 220 -7.69 -14.81 -2.22
C ARG A 220 -6.65 -15.80 -2.70
N ALA A 221 -5.37 -15.54 -2.44
CA ALA A 221 -4.30 -16.37 -3.01
C ALA A 221 -4.25 -17.79 -2.49
N GLU A 222 -4.75 -18.00 -1.28
CA GLU A 222 -4.66 -19.26 -0.57
C GLU A 222 -5.59 -20.36 -1.11
N ASP A 223 -6.79 -19.98 -1.57
CA ASP A 223 -7.86 -20.91 -1.95
C ASP A 223 -8.50 -20.57 -3.30
N ALA A 224 -8.03 -19.52 -3.98
CA ALA A 224 -8.60 -18.99 -5.22
C ALA A 224 -10.09 -18.62 -5.10
N SER A 225 -10.58 -18.34 -3.89
CA SER A 225 -11.94 -17.85 -3.70
C SER A 225 -12.11 -16.48 -4.34
N LEU A 226 -13.18 -16.33 -5.13
CA LEU A 226 -13.52 -15.08 -5.82
C LEU A 226 -14.18 -14.12 -4.83
N HIS A 227 -13.71 -12.87 -4.85
CA HIS A 227 -14.31 -11.74 -4.15
C HIS A 227 -14.56 -10.64 -5.16
N GLN A 228 -15.81 -10.18 -5.23
CA GLN A 228 -16.24 -9.16 -6.17
C GLN A 228 -17.23 -8.20 -5.50
N ALA A 229 -17.26 -6.96 -5.97
CA ALA A 229 -18.22 -5.97 -5.54
C ALA A 229 -18.52 -4.98 -6.66
N GLU A 230 -19.77 -4.53 -6.68
CA GLU A 230 -20.29 -3.51 -7.59
C GLU A 230 -20.96 -2.41 -6.76
N THR A 231 -20.73 -1.15 -7.12
CA THR A 231 -21.40 0.01 -6.51
C THR A 231 -21.76 1.03 -7.57
N SER A 232 -22.91 1.68 -7.42
CA SER A 232 -23.40 2.74 -8.32
C SER A 232 -23.87 3.98 -7.57
N THR A 233 -23.65 4.02 -6.24
CA THR A 233 -24.10 5.10 -5.36
C THR A 233 -22.92 5.65 -4.57
N SER A 234 -22.86 6.98 -4.45
CA SER A 234 -21.88 7.69 -3.63
C SER A 234 -22.51 8.98 -3.11
N ASP A 235 -22.14 9.33 -1.88
CA ASP A 235 -22.47 10.59 -1.23
C ASP A 235 -21.26 11.56 -1.18
N SER A 236 -20.14 11.19 -1.80
CA SER A 236 -18.88 11.98 -1.81
C SER A 236 -18.91 13.20 -2.74
N LYS A 237 -20.03 13.41 -3.47
CA LYS A 237 -20.24 14.61 -4.28
C LYS A 237 -20.45 15.81 -3.37
N ALA A 238 -20.04 17.00 -3.83
CA ALA A 238 -20.50 18.25 -3.23
C ALA A 238 -22.05 18.25 -3.14
N HIS A 239 -22.58 18.64 -1.98
CA HIS A 239 -24.03 18.68 -1.71
C HIS A 239 -24.67 19.89 -2.40
N VAL A 240 -24.71 19.83 -3.73
CA VAL A 240 -25.24 20.84 -4.64
C VAL A 240 -26.26 20.23 -5.59
N THR A 241 -27.03 21.05 -6.29
CA THR A 241 -28.06 20.57 -7.22
C THR A 241 -27.55 20.40 -8.65
N ALA A 242 -26.34 20.86 -8.96
CA ALA A 242 -25.72 20.73 -10.26
C ALA A 242 -25.53 19.25 -10.64
N ASP A 243 -26.16 18.85 -11.73
CA ASP A 243 -25.97 17.53 -12.33
C ASP A 243 -24.95 17.62 -13.46
N PRO A 244 -23.82 16.88 -13.40
CA PRO A 244 -22.91 16.82 -14.53
C PRO A 244 -23.55 16.17 -15.76
N GLY A 245 -24.68 15.46 -15.66
CA GLY A 245 -25.41 14.96 -16.83
C GLY A 245 -24.74 13.77 -17.51
N LEU A 246 -24.33 12.76 -16.72
CA LEU A 246 -23.65 11.52 -17.13
C LEU A 246 -24.18 10.88 -18.42
N ALA A 247 -25.50 10.88 -18.63
CA ALA A 247 -26.14 10.24 -19.78
C ALA A 247 -25.84 10.92 -21.14
N SER A 248 -25.31 12.15 -21.15
CA SER A 248 -25.20 12.98 -22.35
C SER A 248 -23.92 12.77 -23.18
N VAL A 249 -22.91 12.06 -22.65
CA VAL A 249 -21.57 11.91 -23.28
C VAL A 249 -21.16 10.46 -23.55
N GLY A 250 -22.16 9.58 -23.64
CA GLY A 250 -21.97 8.13 -23.66
C GLY A 250 -22.16 7.62 -22.24
N ALA A 251 -23.14 6.73 -22.04
CA ALA A 251 -23.45 6.16 -20.75
C ALA A 251 -22.17 5.56 -20.14
N GLY A 252 -21.52 6.30 -19.24
CA GLY A 252 -20.23 5.94 -18.68
C GLY A 252 -20.38 4.57 -18.04
N GLY A 253 -19.59 3.60 -18.49
CA GLY A 253 -19.58 2.28 -17.89
C GLY A 253 -19.08 2.34 -16.45
N ASP A 254 -18.93 1.17 -15.84
CA ASP A 254 -18.28 1.10 -14.54
C ASP A 254 -16.77 1.30 -14.70
N VAL A 255 -16.15 1.91 -13.70
CA VAL A 255 -14.70 1.78 -13.54
C VAL A 255 -14.42 0.36 -13.06
N ILE A 256 -13.60 -0.38 -13.81
CA ILE A 256 -13.35 -1.80 -13.57
C ILE A 256 -11.94 -1.98 -13.00
N ARG A 257 -11.85 -2.71 -11.88
CA ARG A 257 -10.61 -3.17 -11.25
C ARG A 257 -10.59 -4.69 -11.23
N ASP A 258 -9.81 -5.29 -12.13
CA ASP A 258 -9.71 -6.74 -12.25
C ASP A 258 -8.44 -7.30 -11.61
N ASN A 259 -8.52 -8.58 -11.24
CA ASN A 259 -7.40 -9.37 -10.73
C ASN A 259 -6.81 -8.83 -9.40
N GLU A 260 -7.58 -8.09 -8.60
CA GLU A 260 -7.16 -7.62 -7.28
C GLU A 260 -6.97 -8.79 -6.29
N LEU A 261 -6.31 -8.51 -5.17
CA LEU A 261 -6.15 -9.46 -4.07
C LEU A 261 -7.00 -9.02 -2.90
N PHE A 262 -7.84 -9.93 -2.41
CA PHE A 262 -8.75 -9.64 -1.33
C PHE A 262 -8.72 -10.74 -0.27
N ASP A 263 -8.46 -10.35 0.98
CA ASP A 263 -8.61 -11.22 2.13
C ASP A 263 -10.08 -11.35 2.57
N SER A 264 -10.98 -10.47 2.10
CA SER A 264 -12.40 -10.55 2.42
C SER A 264 -13.27 -9.84 1.37
N PRO A 265 -14.58 -10.18 1.29
CA PRO A 265 -15.54 -9.45 0.46
C PRO A 265 -15.68 -7.97 0.84
N ALA A 266 -15.44 -7.61 2.11
CA ALA A 266 -15.53 -6.24 2.59
C ALA A 266 -14.44 -5.33 1.97
N LEU A 267 -13.24 -5.88 1.72
CA LEU A 267 -12.17 -5.14 1.04
C LEU A 267 -12.48 -4.90 -0.44
N ALA A 268 -13.13 -5.85 -1.11
CA ALA A 268 -13.62 -5.66 -2.48
C ALA A 268 -14.65 -4.52 -2.54
N ALA A 269 -15.64 -4.53 -1.63
CA ALA A 269 -16.63 -3.47 -1.53
C ALA A 269 -16.01 -2.11 -1.18
N GLY A 270 -15.05 -2.07 -0.24
CA GLY A 270 -14.34 -0.85 0.13
C GLY A 270 -13.55 -0.25 -1.03
N LEU A 271 -12.86 -1.06 -1.81
CA LEU A 271 -12.10 -0.58 -2.98
C LEU A 271 -13.02 -0.06 -4.09
N ALA A 272 -14.14 -0.76 -4.37
CA ALA A 272 -15.12 -0.32 -5.34
C ALA A 272 -15.72 1.03 -4.93
N GLN A 273 -16.10 1.17 -3.65
CA GLN A 273 -16.64 2.42 -3.11
C GLN A 273 -15.62 3.55 -3.17
N ALA A 274 -14.37 3.31 -2.75
CA ALA A 274 -13.30 4.30 -2.79
C ALA A 274 -13.04 4.84 -4.20
N GLU A 275 -13.05 3.95 -5.20
CA GLU A 275 -12.89 4.35 -6.60
C GLU A 275 -14.06 5.22 -7.07
N LEU A 276 -15.30 4.81 -6.80
CA LEU A 276 -16.48 5.59 -7.18
C LEU A 276 -16.51 6.97 -6.48
N ASP A 277 -16.21 7.00 -5.17
CA ASP A 277 -16.19 8.21 -4.36
C ASP A 277 -15.18 9.23 -4.86
N ALA A 278 -13.95 8.81 -5.17
CA ALA A 278 -12.90 9.70 -5.68
C ALA A 278 -13.29 10.34 -7.02
N ARG A 279 -13.99 9.58 -7.88
CA ARG A 279 -14.49 10.02 -9.20
C ARG A 279 -15.65 11.00 -9.04
N ILE A 280 -16.63 10.66 -8.21
CA ILE A 280 -17.81 11.49 -7.95
C ILE A 280 -17.46 12.80 -7.25
N ALA A 281 -16.50 12.79 -6.31
CA ALA A 281 -15.98 14.01 -5.69
C ALA A 281 -15.31 14.96 -6.69
N GLY A 282 -14.86 14.46 -7.86
CA GLY A 282 -14.31 15.26 -8.94
C GLY A 282 -15.35 15.91 -9.86
N GLN A 283 -16.60 15.45 -9.86
CA GLN A 283 -17.64 15.92 -10.78
C GLN A 283 -18.05 17.37 -10.52
N VAL A 284 -18.08 17.78 -9.26
CA VAL A 284 -18.28 19.20 -8.90
C VAL A 284 -17.18 19.59 -7.94
N SER A 285 -16.26 20.41 -8.44
CA SER A 285 -15.09 20.83 -7.67
C SER A 285 -14.92 22.34 -7.74
N GLY A 286 -14.22 22.92 -6.76
CA GLY A 286 -14.00 24.35 -6.73
C GLY A 286 -12.66 24.76 -6.12
N VAL A 287 -12.28 25.98 -6.47
CA VAL A 287 -11.20 26.75 -5.86
C VAL A 287 -11.82 27.99 -5.24
N PHE A 288 -11.67 28.13 -3.92
CA PHE A 288 -12.28 29.19 -3.14
C PHE A 288 -11.22 30.02 -2.45
N ILE A 289 -11.28 31.34 -2.55
CA ILE A 289 -10.43 32.25 -1.75
C ILE A 289 -11.32 32.92 -0.73
N ALA A 290 -11.10 32.63 0.55
CA ALA A 290 -11.88 33.12 1.66
C ALA A 290 -11.03 34.00 2.60
N GLU A 291 -11.74 34.76 3.44
CA GLU A 291 -11.17 35.41 4.61
C GLU A 291 -10.46 34.38 5.48
N GLY A 292 -9.30 34.76 6.00
CA GLY A 292 -8.45 33.85 6.76
C GLY A 292 -9.13 33.31 8.02
N ASN A 293 -9.25 31.99 8.11
CA ASN A 293 -9.84 31.32 9.26
C ASN A 293 -9.09 30.01 9.57
N PRO A 294 -8.46 29.86 10.75
CA PRO A 294 -7.68 28.67 11.08
C PRO A 294 -8.53 27.39 11.23
N LYS A 295 -9.86 27.49 11.24
CA LYS A 295 -10.73 26.30 11.22
C LYS A 295 -10.88 25.70 9.82
N LEU A 296 -10.53 26.44 8.76
CA LEU A 296 -10.52 25.93 7.39
C LEU A 296 -9.30 25.02 7.19
N ARG A 297 -9.53 23.71 7.13
CA ARG A 297 -8.49 22.67 7.10
C ARG A 297 -8.89 21.52 6.18
N ALA A 298 -7.90 20.83 5.64
CA ALA A 298 -8.15 19.60 4.89
C ALA A 298 -8.96 18.58 5.72
N GLY A 299 -9.93 17.92 5.09
CA GLY A 299 -10.87 17.01 5.74
C GLY A 299 -12.09 17.68 6.38
N GLY A 300 -12.10 19.02 6.51
CA GLY A 300 -13.26 19.78 6.96
C GLY A 300 -14.28 20.07 5.86
N ARG A 301 -15.40 20.66 6.24
CA ARG A 301 -16.49 21.03 5.32
C ARG A 301 -16.71 22.54 5.26
N VAL A 302 -17.06 23.05 4.09
CA VAL A 302 -17.48 24.45 3.88
C VAL A 302 -18.80 24.51 3.15
N ARG A 303 -19.66 25.45 3.55
CA ARG A 303 -20.89 25.77 2.85
C ARG A 303 -20.71 27.07 2.10
N ILE A 304 -20.79 27.01 0.78
CA ILE A 304 -20.62 28.15 -0.11
C ILE A 304 -21.99 28.72 -0.43
N THR A 305 -22.17 30.03 -0.27
CA THR A 305 -23.41 30.77 -0.55
C THR A 305 -23.17 32.03 -1.37
N GLY A 306 -24.18 32.52 -2.08
CA GLY A 306 -24.10 33.72 -2.93
C GLY A 306 -23.47 33.46 -4.31
N VAL A 307 -23.41 32.19 -4.70
CA VAL A 307 -23.04 31.75 -6.06
C VAL A 307 -24.30 31.32 -6.82
N SER A 308 -24.16 30.81 -8.05
CA SER A 308 -25.29 30.27 -8.80
C SER A 308 -25.99 29.15 -8.03
N ALA A 309 -27.33 29.17 -8.00
CA ALA A 309 -28.15 28.25 -7.20
C ALA A 309 -27.87 26.75 -7.46
N SER A 310 -27.41 26.40 -8.67
CA SER A 310 -27.06 25.02 -9.01
C SER A 310 -25.82 24.51 -8.26
N VAL A 311 -24.86 25.38 -7.97
CA VAL A 311 -23.56 25.05 -7.36
C VAL A 311 -23.42 25.60 -5.95
N GLU A 312 -24.45 26.25 -5.43
CA GLU A 312 -24.55 26.62 -4.03
C GLU A 312 -24.75 25.37 -3.16
N GLY A 313 -23.96 25.21 -2.10
CA GLY A 313 -24.03 24.01 -1.25
C GLY A 313 -22.76 23.73 -0.45
N THR A 314 -22.65 22.49 0.02
CA THR A 314 -21.57 22.05 0.93
C THR A 314 -20.50 21.27 0.18
N TYR A 315 -19.24 21.59 0.46
CA TYR A 315 -18.06 20.99 -0.17
C TYR A 315 -17.08 20.48 0.88
N LEU A 316 -16.42 19.36 0.59
CA LEU A 316 -15.22 18.91 1.30
C LEU A 316 -14.04 19.83 0.98
N ILE A 317 -13.22 20.12 1.99
CA ILE A 317 -11.92 20.77 1.81
C ILE A 317 -10.85 19.68 1.57
N ALA A 318 -10.44 19.49 0.32
CA ALA A 318 -9.35 18.56 -0.03
C ALA A 318 -7.96 19.16 0.25
N SER A 319 -7.82 20.48 0.10
CA SER A 319 -6.65 21.21 0.57
C SER A 319 -7.02 22.61 1.07
N ALA A 320 -6.25 23.11 2.03
CA ALA A 320 -6.34 24.48 2.53
C ALA A 320 -4.94 25.10 2.61
N ALA A 321 -4.75 26.21 1.90
CA ALA A 321 -3.55 27.01 1.87
C ALA A 321 -3.82 28.37 2.53
N HIS A 322 -3.26 28.57 3.72
CA HIS A 322 -3.33 29.80 4.49
C HIS A 322 -2.15 30.69 4.08
N ARG A 323 -2.42 31.94 3.71
CA ARG A 323 -1.40 32.94 3.40
C ARG A 323 -1.60 34.15 4.30
N LEU A 324 -0.58 34.47 5.09
CA LEU A 324 -0.50 35.67 5.91
C LEU A 324 0.70 36.48 5.45
N ASP A 325 0.47 37.67 4.90
CA ASP A 325 1.53 38.58 4.48
C ASP A 325 1.06 40.04 4.60
N GLY A 326 1.82 41.00 4.07
CA GLY A 326 1.46 42.43 4.11
C GLY A 326 0.13 42.79 3.44
N THR A 327 -0.49 41.89 2.66
CA THR A 327 -1.80 42.08 2.03
C THR A 327 -2.97 41.64 2.90
N GLY A 328 -2.72 40.84 3.95
CA GLY A 328 -3.72 40.34 4.88
C GLY A 328 -3.60 38.85 5.17
N TYR A 329 -4.68 38.27 5.71
CA TYR A 329 -4.80 36.83 5.95
C TYR A 329 -5.92 36.26 5.06
N GLU A 330 -5.54 35.40 4.12
CA GLU A 330 -6.46 34.70 3.22
C GLU A 330 -6.26 33.18 3.30
N THR A 331 -7.33 32.44 2.97
CA THR A 331 -7.27 30.98 2.84
C THR A 331 -7.76 30.57 1.46
N THR A 332 -6.92 29.90 0.69
CA THR A 332 -7.30 29.24 -0.57
C THR A 332 -7.67 27.79 -0.28
N LEU A 333 -8.86 27.38 -0.71
CA LEU A 333 -9.38 26.03 -0.56
C LEU A 333 -9.48 25.38 -1.93
N THR A 334 -9.17 24.09 -2.02
CA THR A 334 -9.51 23.26 -3.17
C THR A 334 -10.34 22.08 -2.71
N THR A 335 -11.33 21.68 -3.49
CA THR A 335 -12.24 20.58 -3.11
C THR A 335 -11.97 19.27 -3.86
N ARG A 336 -11.26 19.33 -5.00
CA ARG A 336 -10.89 18.13 -5.75
C ARG A 336 -9.89 17.29 -4.94
N PRO A 337 -10.17 15.99 -4.68
CA PRO A 337 -9.23 15.10 -4.02
C PRO A 337 -7.91 15.01 -4.79
N SER A 338 -6.78 15.06 -4.08
CA SER A 338 -5.45 15.16 -4.68
C SER A 338 -4.77 13.80 -4.92
N SER A 339 -5.38 12.71 -4.47
CA SER A 339 -4.80 11.36 -4.50
C SER A 339 -5.76 10.39 -5.20
N PRO A 340 -5.37 9.82 -6.36
CA PRO A 340 -6.13 8.74 -6.98
C PRO A 340 -6.04 7.48 -6.09
N VAL A 341 -7.04 6.62 -6.19
CA VAL A 341 -6.99 5.28 -5.58
C VAL A 341 -5.81 4.51 -6.19
N PRO A 342 -4.91 3.95 -5.37
CA PRO A 342 -3.68 3.34 -5.85
C PRO A 342 -3.97 2.14 -6.76
N GLU A 343 -3.24 2.05 -7.86
CA GLU A 343 -3.32 0.90 -8.76
C GLU A 343 -2.78 -0.37 -8.10
N ARG A 344 -3.26 -1.52 -8.58
CA ARG A 344 -2.67 -2.81 -8.23
C ARG A 344 -1.21 -2.84 -8.66
N ARG A 345 -0.33 -3.23 -7.74
CA ARG A 345 1.08 -3.45 -8.04
C ARG A 345 1.25 -4.66 -8.99
N PRO A 346 2.34 -4.72 -9.76
CA PRO A 346 2.63 -5.88 -10.60
C PRO A 346 2.93 -7.12 -9.75
N ASP A 347 2.66 -8.27 -10.34
CA ASP A 347 3.12 -9.56 -9.82
C ASP A 347 4.60 -9.72 -10.10
N VAL A 348 5.35 -10.25 -9.13
CA VAL A 348 6.80 -10.45 -9.28
C VAL A 348 7.19 -11.85 -8.88
N PHE A 349 8.21 -12.39 -9.57
CA PHE A 349 8.85 -13.64 -9.18
C PHE A 349 10.10 -13.36 -8.36
N THR A 350 10.36 -14.19 -7.36
CA THR A 350 11.58 -14.14 -6.56
C THR A 350 12.02 -15.53 -6.13
N LEU A 351 13.22 -15.63 -5.58
CA LEU A 351 13.75 -16.86 -5.00
C LEU A 351 13.41 -16.93 -3.52
N GLY A 352 13.15 -18.14 -3.04
CA GLY A 352 12.89 -18.45 -1.65
C GLY A 352 13.63 -19.70 -1.21
N ALA A 353 13.75 -19.87 0.10
CA ALA A 353 14.16 -21.11 0.73
C ALA A 353 13.05 -21.58 1.68
N ILE A 354 12.67 -22.85 1.61
CA ILE A 354 11.62 -23.38 2.49
C ILE A 354 12.10 -23.32 3.95
N ALA A 355 11.30 -22.66 4.78
CA ALA A 355 11.55 -22.51 6.21
C ALA A 355 10.79 -23.54 7.04
N ASP A 356 9.52 -23.79 6.69
CA ASP A 356 8.66 -24.73 7.42
C ASP A 356 7.64 -25.41 6.48
N THR A 357 7.36 -26.67 6.75
CA THR A 357 6.42 -27.53 6.02
C THR A 357 5.34 -28.12 6.92
N ASN A 358 5.38 -27.85 8.23
CA ASN A 358 4.43 -28.37 9.22
C ASN A 358 3.12 -27.57 9.23
N ASP A 359 2.42 -27.57 8.10
CA ASP A 359 1.15 -26.86 7.92
C ASP A 359 0.09 -27.35 8.93
N PRO A 360 -0.39 -26.48 9.87
CA PRO A 360 -1.38 -26.85 10.87
C PRO A 360 -2.73 -27.29 10.29
N GLU A 361 -3.06 -26.87 9.07
CA GLU A 361 -4.30 -27.25 8.38
C GLU A 361 -4.13 -28.45 7.44
N ALA A 362 -2.91 -29.00 7.33
CA ALA A 362 -2.59 -30.12 6.45
C ALA A 362 -2.98 -29.90 4.97
N ARG A 363 -2.81 -28.67 4.47
CA ARG A 363 -3.13 -28.26 3.09
C ARG A 363 -1.92 -28.23 2.16
N ALA A 364 -0.80 -28.83 2.59
CA ALA A 364 0.48 -28.84 1.88
C ALA A 364 1.02 -27.43 1.56
N ARG A 365 0.71 -26.45 2.42
CA ARG A 365 1.32 -25.11 2.36
C ARG A 365 2.70 -25.14 3.01
N VAL A 366 3.53 -24.16 2.67
CA VAL A 366 4.88 -24.00 3.22
C VAL A 366 5.12 -22.56 3.63
N ARG A 367 6.00 -22.35 4.61
CA ARG A 367 6.55 -21.01 4.89
C ARG A 367 7.88 -20.88 4.18
N VAL A 368 8.10 -19.73 3.56
CA VAL A 368 9.29 -19.48 2.75
C VAL A 368 10.04 -18.30 3.31
N ARG A 369 11.34 -18.48 3.52
CA ARG A 369 12.26 -17.37 3.77
C ARG A 369 12.65 -16.75 2.43
N LEU A 370 12.52 -15.44 2.29
CA LEU A 370 12.85 -14.74 1.05
C LEU A 370 14.23 -14.08 1.20
N PRO A 371 15.33 -14.62 0.64
CA PRO A 371 16.70 -14.14 0.94
C PRO A 371 16.96 -12.69 0.53
N ALA A 372 16.24 -12.18 -0.47
CA ALA A 372 16.33 -10.78 -0.91
C ALA A 372 15.58 -9.80 0.02
N TYR A 373 14.86 -10.31 1.03
CA TYR A 373 14.11 -9.53 2.00
C TYR A 373 14.68 -9.80 3.40
N PRO A 374 15.17 -8.79 4.12
CA PRO A 374 15.83 -8.99 5.40
C PRO A 374 14.85 -9.53 6.45
N ASP A 375 15.26 -10.58 7.16
CA ASP A 375 14.59 -11.17 8.33
C ASP A 375 13.13 -11.54 8.11
N LEU A 376 12.84 -12.12 6.93
CA LEU A 376 11.48 -12.26 6.44
C LEU A 376 11.08 -13.70 6.06
N GLU A 377 10.02 -14.18 6.70
CA GLU A 377 9.33 -15.41 6.33
C GLU A 377 7.90 -15.08 5.89
N THR A 378 7.42 -15.77 4.86
CA THR A 378 6.03 -15.65 4.41
C THR A 378 5.06 -16.24 5.43
N LEU A 379 3.78 -15.96 5.24
CA LEU A 379 2.70 -16.79 5.76
C LEU A 379 2.71 -18.17 5.08
N TRP A 380 1.77 -19.04 5.45
CA TRP A 380 1.57 -20.34 4.80
C TRP A 380 1.17 -20.14 3.33
N ALA A 381 2.13 -20.35 2.44
CA ALA A 381 1.98 -20.20 1.00
C ALA A 381 1.59 -21.53 0.36
N PRO A 382 0.57 -21.57 -0.52
CA PRO A 382 0.27 -22.77 -1.31
C PRO A 382 1.42 -23.11 -2.26
N VAL A 383 1.61 -24.40 -2.49
CA VAL A 383 2.59 -24.92 -3.46
C VAL A 383 1.88 -25.40 -4.71
N LEU A 384 2.36 -24.96 -5.88
CA LEU A 384 1.92 -25.44 -7.18
C LEU A 384 2.33 -26.91 -7.31
N MET A 385 1.31 -27.78 -7.39
CA MET A 385 1.49 -29.22 -7.55
C MET A 385 0.83 -29.69 -8.84
N ALA A 386 1.47 -30.65 -9.52
CA ALA A 386 0.91 -31.21 -10.75
C ALA A 386 -0.38 -32.02 -10.47
N ALA A 387 -1.41 -31.77 -11.27
CA ALA A 387 -2.71 -32.46 -11.21
C ALA A 387 -3.45 -32.40 -9.87
N ALA A 388 -3.14 -31.42 -9.01
CA ALA A 388 -3.81 -31.20 -7.73
C ALA A 388 -5.35 -31.13 -7.87
N GLY A 389 -6.07 -31.84 -7.01
CA GLY A 389 -7.52 -31.80 -6.94
C GLY A 389 -8.08 -32.71 -5.83
N PRO A 390 -9.41 -32.74 -5.64
CA PRO A 390 -10.03 -33.54 -4.58
C PRO A 390 -9.66 -35.02 -4.70
N GLY A 391 -8.91 -35.54 -3.72
CA GLY A 391 -8.49 -36.95 -3.66
C GLY A 391 -7.47 -37.38 -4.73
N LYS A 392 -6.82 -36.45 -5.44
CA LYS A 392 -5.85 -36.77 -6.50
C LYS A 392 -4.72 -35.74 -6.61
N GLY A 393 -3.56 -36.17 -7.10
CA GLY A 393 -2.47 -35.27 -7.46
C GLY A 393 -1.11 -35.98 -7.49
N MET A 394 -0.12 -35.33 -8.10
CA MET A 394 1.29 -35.67 -7.92
C MET A 394 1.83 -34.84 -6.75
N VAL A 395 1.88 -35.44 -5.56
CA VAL A 395 2.20 -34.74 -4.32
C VAL A 395 3.67 -34.97 -3.99
N ALA A 396 4.50 -33.96 -4.26
CA ALA A 396 5.91 -33.93 -3.93
C ALA A 396 6.26 -32.54 -3.35
N PRO A 397 5.89 -32.26 -2.09
CA PRO A 397 6.19 -30.98 -1.47
C PRO A 397 7.69 -30.82 -1.27
N PRO A 398 8.21 -29.57 -1.37
CA PRO A 398 9.60 -29.30 -1.06
C PRO A 398 9.86 -29.49 0.44
N ALA A 399 11.10 -29.80 0.79
CA ALA A 399 11.56 -29.98 2.16
C ALA A 399 12.17 -28.68 2.73
N PRO A 400 12.26 -28.54 4.06
CA PRO A 400 13.00 -27.44 4.67
C PRO A 400 14.42 -27.33 4.13
N GLY A 401 14.83 -26.12 3.72
CA GLY A 401 16.11 -25.84 3.08
C GLY A 401 16.11 -25.87 1.55
N ASP A 402 15.07 -26.42 0.92
CA ASP A 402 14.98 -26.44 -0.55
C ASP A 402 14.83 -25.02 -1.11
N HIS A 403 15.50 -24.76 -2.22
CA HIS A 403 15.38 -23.51 -2.96
C HIS A 403 14.18 -23.58 -3.91
N VAL A 404 13.37 -22.53 -3.92
CA VAL A 404 12.13 -22.48 -4.70
C VAL A 404 11.98 -21.17 -5.46
N LEU A 405 11.25 -21.25 -6.58
CA LEU A 405 10.71 -20.06 -7.24
C LEU A 405 9.37 -19.69 -6.59
N VAL A 406 9.23 -18.42 -6.23
CA VAL A 406 8.05 -17.88 -5.54
C VAL A 406 7.43 -16.78 -6.39
N LEU A 407 6.12 -16.85 -6.62
CA LEU A 407 5.31 -15.76 -7.14
C LEU A 407 4.80 -14.92 -5.97
N LEU A 408 4.96 -13.61 -6.07
CA LEU A 408 4.40 -12.61 -5.15
C LEU A 408 3.34 -11.79 -5.89
N PRO A 409 2.06 -12.19 -5.81
CA PRO A 409 0.95 -11.41 -6.35
C PRO A 409 0.93 -10.00 -5.74
N ALA A 410 0.72 -8.99 -6.58
CA ALA A 410 0.78 -7.56 -6.23
C ALA A 410 2.03 -7.15 -5.42
N SER A 411 3.15 -7.85 -5.65
CA SER A 411 4.40 -7.68 -4.89
C SER A 411 4.21 -7.80 -3.37
N ASP A 412 3.31 -8.68 -2.93
CA ASP A 412 2.95 -8.91 -1.53
C ASP A 412 3.34 -10.33 -1.05
N PRO A 413 4.33 -10.45 -0.15
CA PRO A 413 4.71 -11.72 0.47
C PRO A 413 3.64 -12.41 1.33
N ALA A 414 2.60 -11.70 1.79
CA ALA A 414 1.47 -12.32 2.48
C ALA A 414 0.65 -13.22 1.54
N GLN A 415 0.69 -12.94 0.23
CA GLN A 415 -0.08 -13.62 -0.81
C GLN A 415 0.80 -14.58 -1.64
N ALA A 416 1.97 -14.95 -1.13
CA ALA A 416 2.97 -15.73 -1.87
C ALA A 416 2.43 -17.08 -2.35
N ILE A 417 2.87 -17.51 -3.54
CA ILE A 417 2.58 -18.82 -4.13
C ILE A 417 3.91 -19.46 -4.53
N VAL A 418 4.19 -20.67 -4.05
CA VAL A 418 5.41 -21.41 -4.39
C VAL A 418 5.18 -22.16 -5.69
N LEU A 419 6.01 -21.92 -6.71
CA LEU A 419 5.83 -22.55 -8.03
C LEU A 419 6.55 -23.89 -8.19
N GLY A 420 7.65 -24.08 -7.47
CA GLY A 420 8.43 -25.31 -7.54
C GLY A 420 9.87 -25.15 -7.08
N GLY A 421 10.56 -26.29 -6.94
CA GLY A 421 11.95 -26.37 -6.56
C GLY A 421 12.91 -25.99 -7.69
N LEU A 422 14.05 -25.40 -7.32
CA LEU A 422 15.15 -25.08 -8.20
C LEU A 422 16.39 -25.83 -7.75
N TYR A 423 17.03 -26.55 -8.67
CA TYR A 423 18.39 -27.05 -8.47
C TYR A 423 19.34 -25.85 -8.55
N GLY A 424 19.76 -25.37 -7.38
CA GLY A 424 20.73 -24.29 -7.22
C GLY A 424 22.16 -24.85 -7.13
N ALA A 425 22.68 -24.99 -5.92
CA ALA A 425 23.98 -25.62 -5.66
C ALA A 425 23.93 -27.16 -5.76
N GLU A 426 22.74 -27.74 -5.58
CA GLU A 426 22.53 -29.19 -5.61
C GLU A 426 22.47 -29.71 -7.04
N GLN A 427 22.97 -30.93 -7.24
CA GLN A 427 22.90 -31.59 -8.53
C GLN A 427 21.58 -32.36 -8.68
N PRO A 428 20.94 -32.29 -9.86
CA PRO A 428 19.82 -33.17 -10.14
C PRO A 428 20.25 -34.64 -10.07
N PRO A 429 19.35 -35.56 -9.66
CA PRO A 429 19.63 -37.00 -9.57
C PRO A 429 20.28 -37.61 -10.82
N ASP A 430 19.90 -37.10 -11.99
CA ASP A 430 20.51 -37.42 -13.26
C ASP A 430 21.11 -36.16 -13.88
N HIS A 431 22.37 -36.27 -14.32
CA HIS A 431 23.02 -35.27 -15.15
C HIS A 431 22.79 -35.59 -16.64
N HIS A 432 22.83 -34.57 -17.49
CA HIS A 432 22.54 -34.65 -18.93
C HIS A 432 23.21 -35.86 -19.58
N VAL A 433 22.42 -36.88 -19.95
CA VAL A 433 22.90 -37.97 -20.78
C VAL A 433 22.66 -37.57 -22.21
N ASN A 434 23.74 -37.33 -22.96
CA ASN A 434 23.72 -36.99 -24.37
C ASN A 434 23.14 -38.17 -25.17
N THR A 435 21.81 -38.25 -25.22
CA THR A 435 21.07 -39.19 -26.07
C THR A 435 20.53 -38.41 -27.27
N PRO A 436 20.37 -39.04 -28.45
CA PRO A 436 19.94 -38.35 -29.68
C PRO A 436 18.57 -37.63 -29.59
N ARG A 437 17.81 -37.85 -28.50
CA ARG A 437 16.47 -37.29 -28.26
C ARG A 437 16.23 -36.79 -26.84
N GLU A 438 17.27 -36.72 -26.00
CA GLU A 438 17.14 -36.32 -24.58
C GLU A 438 16.00 -37.07 -23.86
N SER A 439 15.89 -38.37 -24.10
CA SER A 439 14.69 -39.16 -23.77
C SER A 439 14.78 -39.88 -22.42
N ARG A 440 15.50 -39.32 -21.45
CA ARG A 440 15.61 -39.88 -20.09
C ARG A 440 14.84 -39.02 -19.09
N TYR A 441 13.99 -39.66 -18.28
CA TYR A 441 13.21 -39.01 -17.24
C TYR A 441 13.32 -39.81 -15.93
N THR A 442 13.60 -39.11 -14.84
CA THR A 442 13.80 -39.74 -13.53
C THR A 442 13.00 -39.04 -12.46
N PHE A 443 12.26 -39.84 -11.70
CA PHE A 443 11.59 -39.46 -10.46
C PHE A 443 12.30 -40.19 -9.33
N ARG A 444 12.93 -39.43 -8.43
CA ARG A 444 13.71 -40.01 -7.34
C ARG A 444 13.37 -39.31 -6.02
N SER A 445 13.17 -40.11 -4.98
CA SER A 445 13.04 -39.63 -3.59
C SER A 445 14.42 -39.48 -2.93
N ALA A 446 14.49 -38.71 -1.84
CA ALA A 446 15.72 -38.55 -1.07
C ALA A 446 16.30 -39.89 -0.57
N ASP A 447 15.42 -40.83 -0.21
CA ASP A 447 15.80 -42.16 0.30
C ASP A 447 16.20 -43.16 -0.80
N GLY A 448 16.33 -42.70 -2.05
CA GLY A 448 16.86 -43.52 -3.15
C GLY A 448 15.83 -44.35 -3.91
N GLN A 449 14.54 -44.28 -3.59
CA GLN A 449 13.49 -44.89 -4.41
C GLN A 449 13.39 -44.13 -5.73
N GLN A 450 13.40 -44.85 -6.85
CA GLN A 450 13.55 -44.28 -8.17
C GLN A 450 12.64 -44.95 -9.22
N ILE A 451 12.02 -44.13 -10.06
CA ILE A 451 11.41 -44.54 -11.33
C ILE A 451 12.20 -43.84 -12.43
N MET A 452 12.76 -44.61 -13.36
CA MET A 452 13.56 -44.07 -14.47
C MET A 452 13.05 -44.63 -15.79
N LEU A 453 12.81 -43.74 -16.75
CA LEU A 453 12.50 -44.04 -18.13
C LEU A 453 13.72 -43.63 -18.95
N ASP A 454 14.32 -44.57 -19.70
CA ASP A 454 15.41 -44.29 -20.61
C ASP A 454 15.00 -44.67 -22.03
N GLY A 455 14.60 -43.68 -22.83
CA GLY A 455 14.20 -43.89 -24.21
C GLY A 455 15.37 -44.22 -25.14
N GLY A 456 16.62 -43.92 -24.75
CA GLY A 456 17.82 -44.30 -25.50
C GLY A 456 18.07 -45.80 -25.39
N ALA A 457 18.05 -46.32 -24.17
CA ALA A 457 18.15 -47.75 -23.89
C ALA A 457 16.82 -48.51 -24.14
N ARG A 458 15.71 -47.80 -24.29
CA ARG A 458 14.34 -48.34 -24.32
C ARG A 458 14.00 -49.14 -23.06
N THR A 459 14.42 -48.63 -21.91
CA THR A 459 14.22 -49.30 -20.62
C THR A 459 13.33 -48.49 -19.68
N VAL A 460 12.59 -49.20 -18.82
CA VAL A 460 11.93 -48.63 -17.65
C VAL A 460 12.43 -49.37 -16.42
N SER A 461 12.87 -48.65 -15.39
CA SER A 461 13.35 -49.26 -14.15
C SER A 461 12.71 -48.66 -12.92
N PHE A 462 12.38 -49.54 -11.98
CA PHE A 462 11.92 -49.24 -10.64
C PHE A 462 12.98 -49.72 -9.67
N THR A 463 13.45 -48.87 -8.77
CA THR A 463 14.49 -49.23 -7.80
C THR A 463 14.04 -48.75 -6.43
N ASP A 464 14.16 -49.60 -5.41
CA ASP A 464 13.97 -49.19 -4.03
C ASP A 464 15.28 -48.63 -3.45
N GLY A 465 15.20 -47.93 -2.32
CA GLY A 465 16.40 -47.42 -1.63
C GLY A 465 17.29 -48.49 -1.00
N HIS A 466 16.90 -49.77 -1.04
CA HIS A 466 17.54 -50.88 -0.33
C HIS A 466 18.22 -51.89 -1.27
N GLY A 467 18.18 -51.66 -2.60
CA GLY A 467 18.86 -52.46 -3.61
C GLY A 467 17.97 -53.46 -4.38
N SER A 468 16.67 -53.51 -4.11
CA SER A 468 15.73 -54.26 -4.97
C SER A 468 15.36 -53.44 -6.19
N SER A 469 15.16 -54.12 -7.32
CA SER A 469 14.93 -53.46 -8.60
C SER A 469 14.08 -54.29 -9.55
N VAL A 470 13.25 -53.63 -10.33
CA VAL A 470 12.56 -54.18 -11.50
C VAL A 470 13.02 -53.42 -12.73
N HIS A 471 13.70 -54.11 -13.64
CA HIS A 471 14.19 -53.55 -14.91
C HIS A 471 13.43 -54.17 -16.07
N LEU A 472 12.79 -53.34 -16.89
CA LEU A 472 12.13 -53.72 -18.13
C LEU A 472 12.97 -53.21 -19.28
N GLY A 473 13.68 -54.09 -19.98
CA GLY A 473 14.45 -53.77 -21.18
C GLY A 473 13.94 -54.46 -22.44
N PRO A 474 14.53 -54.14 -23.61
CA PRO A 474 14.13 -54.73 -24.89
C PRO A 474 14.44 -56.22 -24.98
N ASP A 475 15.53 -56.66 -24.34
CA ASP A 475 16.04 -58.04 -24.42
C ASP A 475 15.73 -58.85 -23.15
N GLU A 476 15.61 -58.19 -22.00
CA GLU A 476 15.45 -58.83 -20.69
C GLU A 476 14.47 -58.06 -19.79
N LEU A 477 13.59 -58.79 -19.10
CA LEU A 477 12.90 -58.31 -17.90
C LEU A 477 13.57 -58.95 -16.69
N ARG A 478 14.14 -58.13 -15.80
CA ARG A 478 14.85 -58.58 -14.62
C ARG A 478 14.19 -58.08 -13.34
N ILE A 479 13.91 -58.99 -12.43
CA ILE A 479 13.47 -58.70 -11.07
C ILE A 479 14.59 -59.14 -10.14
N SER A 480 15.09 -58.22 -9.31
CA SER A 480 16.12 -58.48 -8.30
C SER A 480 15.60 -58.01 -6.95
N ALA A 481 15.76 -58.84 -5.93
CA ALA A 481 15.40 -58.49 -4.55
C ALA A 481 16.67 -58.55 -3.70
N ALA A 482 16.90 -57.50 -2.89
CA ALA A 482 17.92 -57.53 -1.84
C ALA A 482 17.46 -58.27 -0.58
N THR A 483 16.21 -58.74 -0.59
CA THR A 483 15.53 -59.47 0.49
C THR A 483 14.83 -60.70 -0.09
N ASP A 484 14.11 -61.45 0.74
CA ASP A 484 13.38 -62.65 0.30
C ASP A 484 12.39 -62.34 -0.83
N LEU A 485 12.58 -62.99 -1.99
CA LEU A 485 11.66 -62.91 -3.12
C LEU A 485 10.60 -64.02 -3.03
N VAL A 486 9.38 -63.64 -2.66
CA VAL A 486 8.26 -64.58 -2.54
C VAL A 486 7.35 -64.49 -3.76
N LEU A 487 7.20 -65.60 -4.48
CA LEU A 487 6.21 -65.77 -5.54
C LEU A 487 5.11 -66.73 -5.06
N GLU A 488 3.89 -66.24 -4.85
CA GLU A 488 2.78 -67.04 -4.33
C GLU A 488 1.50 -66.90 -5.15
N ALA A 489 0.71 -67.98 -5.19
CA ALA A 489 -0.62 -68.01 -5.80
C ALA A 489 -1.65 -68.72 -4.88
N PRO A 490 -2.02 -68.12 -3.73
CA PRO A 490 -2.89 -68.77 -2.75
C PRO A 490 -4.24 -69.18 -3.35
N GLY A 491 -4.57 -70.47 -3.26
CA GLY A 491 -5.81 -71.04 -3.80
C GLY A 491 -5.90 -71.07 -5.33
N ARG A 492 -4.80 -70.83 -6.06
CA ARG A 492 -4.74 -70.75 -7.53
C ARG A 492 -3.54 -71.53 -8.08
N ALA A 493 -3.54 -71.79 -9.39
CA ALA A 493 -2.41 -72.44 -10.06
C ALA A 493 -1.37 -71.40 -10.50
N MET A 494 -0.10 -71.62 -10.14
CA MET A 494 1.05 -70.91 -10.71
C MET A 494 1.55 -71.68 -11.94
N LYS A 495 1.70 -71.02 -13.09
CA LYS A 495 2.19 -71.64 -14.34
C LYS A 495 3.32 -70.80 -14.93
N ILE A 496 4.52 -71.37 -14.96
CA ILE A 496 5.68 -70.80 -15.65
C ILE A 496 5.86 -71.59 -16.96
N ARG A 497 5.84 -70.90 -18.09
CA ARG A 497 6.02 -71.49 -19.42
C ARG A 497 7.13 -70.75 -20.15
N ALA A 498 8.24 -71.44 -20.37
CA ALA A 498 9.39 -70.92 -21.08
C ALA A 498 10.01 -72.02 -21.93
N LYS A 499 10.89 -71.64 -22.85
CA LYS A 499 11.68 -72.60 -23.64
C LYS A 499 12.62 -73.42 -22.74
N SER A 500 13.15 -72.79 -21.70
CA SER A 500 13.92 -73.40 -20.60
C SER A 500 13.56 -72.73 -19.28
N VAL A 501 13.68 -73.47 -18.17
CA VAL A 501 13.54 -72.96 -16.81
C VAL A 501 14.68 -73.54 -16.00
N ASP A 502 15.56 -72.67 -15.51
CA ASP A 502 16.78 -73.04 -14.81
C ASP A 502 16.69 -72.54 -13.36
N PHE A 503 17.08 -73.40 -12.40
CA PHE A 503 17.18 -73.04 -10.99
C PHE A 503 18.65 -73.18 -10.58
N GLU A 504 19.26 -72.05 -10.23
CA GLU A 504 20.67 -71.95 -9.91
C GLU A 504 20.83 -71.40 -8.49
N GLU A 505 21.78 -71.93 -7.73
CA GLU A 505 22.19 -71.38 -6.44
C GLU A 505 23.36 -70.40 -6.69
N ALA A 506 23.19 -69.16 -6.24
CA ALA A 506 24.16 -68.07 -6.45
C ALA A 506 25.20 -67.98 -5.33
#